data_AF-A0A066PPW9-F1
#
_entry.id   AF-A0A066PPW9-F1
#
_cell.length_a   1.000
_cell.length_b   1.000
_cell.length_c   1.000
_cell.angle_alpha   90.00
_cell.angle_beta   90.00
_cell.angle_gamma   90.00
#
_symmetry.space_group_name_H-M   'P 1'
#
loop_
_entity.id
_entity.type
_entity.pdbx_description
1 polymer ?
#
loop_
_entity_poly.entity_id
_entity_poly.type
_entity_poly.pdbx_seq_one_letter_code
_entity_poly.pdbx_strand_id
1 'polypeptide(L)' 'MLLRQEGLPRPIREIAWKAQLRLCRRYRRLTHTGKQANVVTTAIARELAGFIWAIARKAEIAAG' A
#
# COMPACT_ATOMS: atom_id res chain seq x y z
N MET A 1 -13.03 0.75 -6.53
CA MET A 1 -12.10 1.09 -5.43
C MET A 1 -12.59 2.28 -4.60
N LEU A 2 -13.28 3.27 -5.19
CA LEU A 2 -13.88 4.42 -4.48
C LEU A 2 -14.91 4.04 -3.40
N LEU A 3 -15.84 3.12 -3.69
CA LEU A 3 -16.86 2.64 -2.74
C LEU A 3 -16.31 2.15 -1.39
N ARG A 4 -15.08 1.61 -1.36
CA ARG A 4 -14.43 1.12 -0.13
C ARG A 4 -13.86 2.24 0.75
N GLN A 5 -13.74 3.44 0.19
CA GLN A 5 -13.03 4.57 0.80
C GLN A 5 -13.95 5.72 1.23
N GLU A 6 -15.23 5.69 0.85
CA GLU A 6 -16.18 6.79 1.07
C GLU A 6 -16.41 7.12 2.55
N GLY A 7 -16.30 6.14 3.46
CA GLY A 7 -16.41 6.34 4.90
C GLY A 7 -15.07 6.52 5.65
N LEU A 8 -13.93 6.52 4.96
CA LEU A 8 -12.62 6.53 5.63
C LEU A 8 -12.07 7.96 5.84
N PRO A 9 -11.47 8.23 7.01
CA PRO A 9 -10.75 9.47 7.28
C PRO A 9 -9.76 9.80 6.16
N ARG A 10 -9.70 11.08 5.78
CA ARG A 10 -8.81 11.57 4.71
C ARG A 10 -7.35 11.12 4.86
N PRO A 11 -6.73 11.11 6.07
CA PRO A 11 -5.36 10.63 6.24
C PRO A 11 -5.16 9.16 5.83
N ILE A 12 -6.16 8.31 6.08
CA ILE A 12 -6.12 6.88 5.70
C ILE A 12 -6.19 6.73 4.18
N ARG A 13 -7.10 7.48 3.53
CA ARG A 13 -7.22 7.50 2.06
C ARG A 13 -5.93 7.95 1.37
N GLU A 14 -5.26 8.96 1.91
CA GLU A 14 -3.99 9.46 1.36
C GLU A 14 -2.86 8.43 1.47
N ILE A 15 -2.77 7.70 2.58
CA ILE A 15 -1.78 6.61 2.73
C ILE A 15 -2.09 5.48 1.77
N ALA A 16 -3.36 5.07 1.65
CA ALA A 16 -3.78 4.03 0.71
C ALA A 16 -3.47 4.42 -0.75
N TRP A 17 -3.69 5.68 -1.13
CA TRP A 17 -3.36 6.17 -2.46
C TRP A 17 -1.85 6.16 -2.73
N LYS A 18 -1.05 6.65 -1.79
CA LYS A 18 0.43 6.60 -1.87
C LYS A 18 0.94 5.16 -1.97
N ALA A 19 0.33 4.23 -1.23
CA ALA A 19 0.64 2.81 -1.29
C ALA A 19 0.41 2.26 -2.69
N GLN A 20 -0.78 2.48 -3.27
CA GLN A 20 -1.13 2.01 -4.61
C GLN A 20 -0.12 2.48 -5.66
N LEU A 21 0.17 3.79 -5.70
CA LEU A 21 1.10 4.36 -6.67
C LEU A 21 2.52 3.77 -6.53
N ARG A 22 3.02 3.63 -5.30
CA ARG A 22 4.35 3.09 -5.03
C ARG A 22 4.46 1.61 -5.39
N LEU A 23 3.51 0.79 -4.94
CA LEU A 23 3.51 -0.65 -5.17
C LEU A 23 3.38 -0.97 -6.67
N CYS A 24 2.47 -0.30 -7.38
CA CYS A 24 2.33 -0.47 -8.83
C CYS A 24 3.60 -0.04 -9.60
N ARG A 25 4.26 1.05 -9.17
CA ARG A 25 5.53 1.48 -9.79
C ARG A 25 6.65 0.47 -9.52
N ARG A 26 6.76 -0.01 -8.27
CA ARG A 26 7.82 -0.95 -7.89
C ARG A 26 7.63 -2.32 -8.50
N TYR A 27 6.40 -2.81 -8.58
CA TYR A 27 6.08 -4.06 -9.27
C TYR A 27 6.54 -3.99 -10.72
N ARG A 28 6.09 -2.98 -11.47
CA ARG A 28 6.48 -2.77 -12.88
C ARG A 28 7.99 -2.66 -13.07
N ARG A 29 8.68 -1.95 -12.17
CA ARG A 29 10.15 -1.84 -12.21
C ARG A 29 10.83 -3.20 -12.04
N LEU A 30 10.43 -3.96 -11.03
CA LEU A 30 11.06 -5.24 -10.72
C LEU A 30 10.78 -6.31 -11.77
N THR A 31 9.56 -6.35 -12.31
CA THR A 31 9.20 -7.25 -13.42
C THR A 31 9.98 -6.90 -14.68
N HIS A 32 10.11 -5.60 -15.02
CA HIS A 32 10.89 -5.17 -16.18
C HIS A 32 12.39 -5.48 -16.06
N THR A 33 12.93 -5.58 -14.84
CA THR A 33 14.33 -6.02 -14.62
C THR A 33 14.52 -7.54 -14.71
N GLY A 34 13.49 -8.32 -15.04
CA GLY A 34 13.59 -9.77 -15.20
C GLY A 34 13.76 -10.54 -13.89
N LYS A 35 13.40 -9.95 -12.74
CA LYS A 35 13.46 -10.65 -11.44
C LYS A 35 12.43 -11.78 -11.40
N GLN A 36 12.79 -12.87 -10.72
CA GLN A 36 11.86 -13.98 -10.49
C GLN A 36 10.56 -13.47 -9.83
N ALA A 37 9.42 -13.99 -10.29
CA ALA A 37 8.09 -13.56 -9.81
C ALA A 37 7.98 -13.63 -8.28
N ASN A 38 8.52 -14.68 -7.65
CA ASN A 38 8.51 -14.82 -6.19
C ASN A 38 9.25 -13.68 -5.49
N VAL A 39 10.42 -13.27 -6.01
CA VAL A 39 11.18 -12.15 -5.45
C VAL A 39 10.41 -10.83 -5.58
N VAL A 40 9.74 -10.61 -6.72
CA VAL A 40 8.89 -9.44 -6.92
C VAL A 40 7.73 -9.45 -5.93
N THR A 41 6.99 -10.55 -5.85
CA THR A 41 5.83 -10.70 -4.96
C THR A 41 6.23 -10.50 -3.50
N THR A 42 7.32 -11.11 -3.03
CA THR A 42 7.78 -10.93 -1.64
C THR A 42 8.20 -9.50 -1.36
N ALA A 43 8.87 -8.82 -2.30
CA ALA A 43 9.25 -7.42 -2.14
C ALA A 43 8.02 -6.50 -2.01
N ILE A 44 7.00 -6.72 -2.85
CA ILE A 44 5.75 -5.96 -2.81
C ILE A 44 4.96 -6.26 -1.53
N ALA A 45 4.86 -7.52 -1.11
CA ALA A 45 4.17 -7.91 0.11
C ALA A 45 4.79 -7.27 1.37
N ARG A 46 6.13 -7.21 1.44
CA ARG A 46 6.83 -6.54 2.56
C ARG A 46 6.52 -5.05 2.64
N GLU A 47 6.46 -4.36 1.50
CA GLU A 47 6.07 -2.95 1.50
C GLU A 47 4.60 -2.74 1.83
N LEU A 48 3.73 -3.61 1.32
CA LEU A 48 2.31 -3.57 1.62
C LEU A 48 2.05 -3.67 3.13
N ALA A 49 2.75 -4.58 3.82
CA ALA A 49 2.65 -4.71 5.28
C ALA A 49 3.00 -3.39 6.01
N GLY A 50 4.03 -2.67 5.54
CA GLY A 50 4.38 -1.36 6.09
C GLY A 50 3.28 -0.30 5.90
N PHE A 51 2.61 -0.31 4.74
CA PHE A 51 1.47 0.58 4.50
C PHE A 51 0.25 0.22 5.34
N ILE A 52 -0.03 -1.08 5.52
CA ILE A 52 -1.11 -1.56 6.41
C ILE A 52 -0.86 -1.08 7.84
N TRP A 53 0.38 -1.23 8.34
CA TRP A 53 0.75 -0.75 9.67
C TRP A 53 0.60 0.77 9.81
N ALA A 54 1.04 1.55 8.81
CA ALA A 54 0.87 3.00 8.83
C ALA A 54 -0.60 3.43 8.84
N ILE A 55 -1.47 2.71 8.12
CA ILE A 55 -2.92 2.93 8.13
C ILE A 55 -3.50 2.57 9.50
N ALA A 56 -3.17 1.40 10.06
CA ALA A 56 -3.64 0.96 11.36
C ALA A 56 -3.30 1.99 12.45
N ARG A 57 -2.07 2.50 12.45
CA ARG A 57 -1.65 3.53 13.41
C ARG A 57 -2.43 4.83 13.29
N LYS A 58 -2.81 5.23 12.07
CA LYS A 58 -3.67 6.41 11.86
C LYS A 58 -5.12 6.16 12.23
N ALA A 59 -5.60 4.92 12.07
CA ALA A 59 -6.94 4.53 12.48
C ALA A 59 -7.10 4.52 14.01
N GLU A 60 -6.10 4.02 14.75
CA GLU A 60 -6.06 4.08 16.23
C GLU A 60 -6.14 5.52 16.75
N ILE A 61 -5.33 6.43 16.17
CA ILE A 61 -5.31 7.84 16.57
C ILE A 61 -6.63 8.55 16.26
N ALA A 62 -7.39 8.10 15.25
CA ALA A 62 -8.68 8.68 14.91
C ALA A 62 -9.83 8.17 15.79
N ALA A 63 -9.62 7.09 16.54
CA ALA A 63 -10.63 6.44 17.39
C ALA A 63 -10.51 6.81 18.89
N GLY A 64 -9.41 7.45 19.29
CA GLY A 64 -9.20 8.01 20.64
C GLY A 64 -9.31 9.51 20.64
#